data_AF-A0A3T1ARX1-F1
#
_entry.id   AF-A0A3T1ARX1-F1
#
_cell.length_a   1.000
_cell.length_b   1.000
_cell.length_c   1.000
_cell.angle_alpha   90.00
_cell.angle_beta   90.00
_cell.angle_gamma   90.00
#
_symmetry.space_group_name_H-M   'P 1'
#
loop_
_entity.id
_entity.type
_entity.pdbx_description
1 polymer ?
#
loop_
_entity_poly.entity_id
_entity_poly.type
_entity_poly.pdbx_seq_one_letter_code
_entity_poly.pdbx_strand_id
1 'polypeptide(L)'
;MFLFHRKALAAIGVTAAAVASTALMASPAQAASAGLAKVTGTSTVSFQALMGKTNNLVITISGRTVTLDDKVALKPGKGCKKVDKTKVKCKTSKTTKLIKVALGDKNDVVKNKTKVALLAGGGAGNDRLTGGSGNDELQGGAGNDKLYGGAGADKIFGDSGNDAIYGGASNDKVDAGSGADSAYGDAGNDVVYGGTGDDKVAGSAGTDLVEGGDGADKVYGDAGGDSVIGGAGKDLVNGGDGDDTVDGEAGDDSLYGGAGWDAIYGKAGNDKIWGGAGGDYVLGDSGNDIVRGEAGNDELSGDDGNDIVYGGTDGDTIWGGAGNDGLHGEAGFDGILAGAGNDVITGADGEDLLIGEDLNDDLEPIGSATATDKVDGGNHTDVCLVLAGATTANCELFTYPSTSGLSARSAGAGSALADVATRLAAGPSK
;
A
#
# COMPACT_ATOMS: atom_id res chain seq x y z
N MET A 1 -53.32 -23.60 17.92
CA MET A 1 -54.29 -23.83 19.00
C MET A 1 -53.67 -23.25 20.28
N PHE A 2 -54.29 -22.17 20.81
CA PHE A 2 -53.97 -21.38 22.03
C PHE A 2 -52.60 -20.65 22.06
N LEU A 3 -52.45 -19.33 21.89
CA LEU A 3 -53.25 -18.10 22.11
C LEU A 3 -53.20 -17.51 23.54
N PHE A 4 -52.57 -16.31 23.64
CA PHE A 4 -52.68 -15.23 24.64
C PHE A 4 -52.13 -15.47 26.08
N HIS A 5 -51.69 -14.47 26.88
CA HIS A 5 -52.22 -13.12 27.12
C HIS A 5 -51.18 -12.14 27.70
N ARG A 6 -51.31 -10.88 27.24
CA ARG A 6 -50.87 -9.62 27.88
C ARG A 6 -51.62 -9.35 29.19
N LYS A 7 -51.03 -8.45 30.02
CA LYS A 7 -51.59 -7.43 30.95
C LYS A 7 -50.89 -7.53 32.33
N ALA A 8 -50.59 -6.47 33.10
CA ALA A 8 -50.84 -5.02 33.07
C ALA A 8 -49.75 -4.37 33.97
N LEU A 9 -49.18 -3.21 33.61
CA LEU A 9 -49.59 -1.87 34.06
C LEU A 9 -49.64 -1.67 35.59
N ALA A 10 -48.60 -1.06 36.15
CA ALA A 10 -48.68 -0.27 37.37
C ALA A 10 -47.81 0.99 37.19
N ALA A 11 -48.49 2.13 37.10
CA ALA A 11 -47.90 3.45 37.06
C ALA A 11 -47.61 3.92 38.49
N ILE A 12 -46.43 4.47 38.73
CA ILE A 12 -46.17 5.47 39.77
C ILE A 12 -45.34 6.57 39.11
N GLY A 13 -45.85 7.80 39.16
CA GLY A 13 -45.27 8.96 38.50
C GLY A 13 -44.34 9.81 39.37
N VAL A 14 -43.68 10.72 38.64
CA VAL A 14 -43.01 11.98 39.02
C VAL A 14 -41.71 11.81 39.85
N THR A 15 -40.53 12.36 39.51
CA THR A 15 -40.18 13.68 38.93
C THR A 15 -38.83 13.69 38.18
N ALA A 16 -38.81 14.34 37.01
CA ALA A 16 -37.79 15.20 36.40
C ALA A 16 -36.28 14.87 36.51
N ALA A 17 -35.66 14.58 35.36
CA ALA A 17 -34.46 15.30 34.87
C ALA A 17 -34.29 15.02 33.36
N ALA A 18 -34.13 16.10 32.59
CA ALA A 18 -34.05 16.12 31.14
C ALA A 18 -32.75 15.52 30.60
N VAL A 19 -32.81 14.77 29.49
CA VAL A 19 -32.02 14.98 28.25
C VAL A 19 -32.76 14.29 27.09
N ALA A 20 -33.30 15.08 26.16
CA ALA A 20 -33.59 14.69 24.78
C ALA A 20 -32.37 15.14 23.94
N SER A 21 -32.04 14.62 22.76
CA SER A 21 -32.76 13.76 21.83
C SER A 21 -31.76 13.17 20.84
N THR A 22 -32.13 12.04 20.27
CA THR A 22 -31.57 11.37 19.09
C THR A 22 -31.78 12.14 17.78
N ALA A 23 -30.85 11.88 16.86
CA ALA A 23 -31.02 11.57 15.43
C ALA A 23 -31.04 12.67 14.34
N LEU A 24 -30.23 12.31 13.31
CA LEU A 24 -30.43 12.40 11.85
C LEU A 24 -30.07 13.67 11.06
N MET A 25 -29.03 13.50 10.23
CA MET A 25 -28.91 13.85 8.81
C MET A 25 -29.52 15.19 8.34
N ALA A 26 -28.65 16.14 7.99
CA ALA A 26 -28.92 17.14 6.95
C ALA A 26 -27.59 17.61 6.33
N SER A 27 -27.56 17.60 4.99
CA SER A 27 -26.62 18.31 4.11
C SER A 27 -26.22 19.70 4.61
N PRO A 28 -24.99 20.20 4.36
CA PRO A 28 -24.72 21.61 4.57
C PRO A 28 -25.37 22.42 3.44
N ALA A 29 -26.59 22.88 3.71
CA ALA A 29 -27.18 23.98 2.98
C ALA A 29 -26.33 25.25 3.19
N GLN A 30 -26.00 25.89 2.08
CA GLN A 30 -25.57 27.28 1.95
C GLN A 30 -26.27 28.20 2.97
N ALA A 31 -25.50 28.81 3.87
CA ALA A 31 -25.94 29.98 4.60
C ALA A 31 -24.74 30.90 4.88
N ALA A 32 -24.73 32.00 4.14
CA ALA A 32 -23.89 33.15 4.37
C ALA A 32 -23.95 33.61 5.84
N SER A 33 -22.79 33.76 6.47
CA SER A 33 -22.66 34.66 7.61
C SER A 33 -21.31 35.38 7.55
N ALA A 34 -21.39 36.71 7.57
CA ALA A 34 -20.24 37.61 7.53
C ALA A 34 -19.44 37.48 8.85
N GLY A 35 -18.40 36.64 8.84
CA GLY A 35 -17.50 36.42 9.97
C GLY A 35 -16.44 37.52 10.08
N LEU A 36 -16.40 38.20 11.23
CA LEU A 36 -15.31 39.08 11.62
C LEU A 36 -14.05 38.24 11.89
N ALA A 37 -12.94 38.55 11.23
CA ALA A 37 -11.63 38.01 11.61
C ALA A 37 -11.33 38.36 13.08
N LYS A 38 -11.32 37.35 13.95
CA LYS A 38 -11.04 37.46 15.38
C LYS A 38 -9.65 36.86 15.63
N VAL A 39 -8.74 37.67 16.16
CA VAL A 39 -7.52 37.15 16.79
C VAL A 39 -7.95 36.50 18.10
N THR A 40 -8.11 35.17 18.12
CA THR A 40 -8.45 34.41 19.32
C THR A 40 -7.17 33.97 20.03
N GLY A 41 -6.84 34.64 21.15
CA GLY A 41 -5.79 34.21 22.07
C GLY A 41 -4.37 34.60 21.64
N THR A 42 -3.47 34.71 22.62
CA THR A 42 -2.04 35.06 22.42
C THR A 42 -1.22 33.96 21.76
N SER A 43 -1.82 32.80 21.48
CA SER A 43 -1.20 31.60 20.91
C SER A 43 -1.66 31.27 19.48
N THR A 44 -2.74 31.87 18.96
CA THR A 44 -3.31 31.55 17.64
C THR A 44 -3.55 32.80 16.80
N VAL A 45 -3.24 32.75 15.51
CA VAL A 45 -3.56 33.79 14.53
C VAL A 45 -4.50 33.20 13.48
N SER A 46 -5.60 33.88 13.15
CA SER A 46 -6.59 33.37 12.19
C SER A 46 -6.83 34.34 11.04
N PHE A 47 -6.90 33.81 9.83
CA PHE A 47 -7.25 34.50 8.57
C PHE A 47 -8.46 33.81 7.95
N GLN A 48 -9.41 34.60 7.46
CA GLN A 48 -10.59 34.10 6.75
C GLN A 48 -10.85 34.98 5.53
N ALA A 49 -10.98 34.36 4.35
CA ALA A 49 -11.31 35.03 3.11
C ALA A 49 -12.82 35.33 2.98
N LEU A 50 -13.19 36.20 2.03
CA LEU A 50 -14.57 36.39 1.59
C LEU A 50 -14.79 35.53 0.33
N MET A 51 -15.94 34.86 0.23
CA MET A 51 -16.30 34.03 -0.94
C MET A 51 -16.12 34.77 -2.28
N GLY A 52 -15.63 34.04 -3.28
CA GLY A 52 -15.44 34.52 -4.65
C GLY A 52 -14.25 35.49 -4.87
N LYS A 53 -13.17 35.40 -4.07
CA LYS A 53 -11.93 36.18 -4.23
C LYS A 53 -10.70 35.28 -4.23
N THR A 54 -9.76 35.54 -5.13
CA THR A 54 -8.39 35.00 -5.12
C THR A 54 -7.55 35.69 -4.03
N ASN A 55 -6.70 34.93 -3.33
CA ASN A 55 -5.93 35.33 -2.17
C ASN A 55 -4.49 34.81 -2.28
N ASN A 56 -3.47 35.68 -2.16
CA ASN A 56 -2.05 35.30 -2.10
C ASN A 56 -1.46 35.64 -0.73
N LEU A 57 -1.55 34.71 0.23
CA LEU A 57 -1.06 34.84 1.60
C LEU A 57 0.38 34.30 1.76
N VAL A 58 1.32 35.14 2.20
CA VAL A 58 2.66 34.72 2.66
C VAL A 58 2.75 35.04 4.14
N ILE A 59 2.95 34.06 5.01
CA ILE A 59 3.02 34.24 6.45
C ILE A 59 4.49 34.37 6.88
N THR A 60 4.80 35.39 7.69
CA THR A 60 6.12 35.58 8.28
C THR A 60 5.97 36.09 9.71
N ILE A 61 6.56 35.38 10.67
CA ILE A 61 6.52 35.71 12.11
C ILE A 61 7.95 35.90 12.59
N SER A 62 8.41 37.16 12.63
CA SER A 62 9.62 37.68 13.32
C SER A 62 9.89 39.11 12.83
N GLY A 63 8.90 40.02 12.98
CA GLY A 63 9.04 41.43 12.57
C GLY A 63 9.02 41.71 11.05
N ARG A 64 8.88 40.69 10.21
CA ARG A 64 8.80 40.77 8.74
C ARG A 64 7.40 40.41 8.22
N THR A 65 7.10 40.97 7.05
CA THR A 65 5.78 41.20 6.44
C THR A 65 5.02 39.94 6.04
N VAL A 66 3.70 39.93 6.23
CA VAL A 66 2.78 38.96 5.65
C VAL A 66 2.34 39.50 4.27
N THR A 67 2.54 38.79 3.17
CA THR A 67 2.00 39.24 1.86
C THR A 67 0.56 38.71 1.75
N LEU A 68 -0.36 39.49 1.20
CA LEU A 68 -1.79 39.19 1.01
C LEU A 68 -2.24 39.87 -0.28
N ASP A 69 -2.20 39.20 -1.43
CA ASP A 69 -2.72 39.78 -2.68
C ASP A 69 -4.14 39.28 -3.03
N ASP A 70 -4.91 40.22 -3.55
CA ASP A 70 -6.33 40.36 -3.83
C ASP A 70 -7.36 40.17 -2.69
N LYS A 71 -8.20 41.21 -2.57
CA LYS A 71 -9.48 41.40 -1.85
C LYS A 71 -9.82 40.64 -0.55
N VAL A 72 -8.87 40.14 0.24
CA VAL A 72 -9.16 39.79 1.65
C VAL A 72 -9.57 41.05 2.42
N ALA A 73 -10.83 41.12 2.85
CA ALA A 73 -11.29 42.15 3.78
C ALA A 73 -10.71 41.88 5.17
N LEU A 74 -9.46 42.28 5.38
CA LEU A 74 -8.89 42.28 6.72
C LEU A 74 -9.46 43.43 7.52
N LYS A 75 -10.31 43.10 8.50
CA LYS A 75 -10.69 44.07 9.53
C LYS A 75 -9.50 44.25 10.48
N PRO A 76 -8.95 45.47 10.64
CA PRO A 76 -7.84 45.72 11.55
C PRO A 76 -8.22 45.32 12.99
N GLY A 77 -7.60 44.26 13.51
CA GLY A 77 -7.66 43.83 14.91
C GLY A 77 -6.30 44.00 15.59
N LYS A 78 -6.26 44.02 16.93
CA LYS A 78 -5.04 44.24 17.72
C LYS A 78 -3.94 43.22 17.36
N GLY A 79 -3.02 43.62 16.49
CA GLY A 79 -1.86 42.81 16.08
C GLY A 79 -1.51 42.95 14.60
N CYS A 80 -2.49 42.96 13.70
CA CYS A 80 -2.28 43.03 12.25
C CYS A 80 -2.63 44.41 11.67
N LYS A 81 -1.71 45.01 10.91
CA LYS A 81 -1.90 46.29 10.21
C LYS A 81 -1.71 46.09 8.71
N LYS A 82 -2.61 46.64 7.89
CA LYS A 82 -2.43 46.67 6.44
C LYS A 82 -1.16 47.49 6.10
N VAL A 83 -0.30 46.96 5.23
CA VAL A 83 0.93 47.63 4.76
C VAL A 83 0.68 48.27 3.41
N ASP A 84 0.07 47.55 2.48
CA ASP A 84 -0.39 48.06 1.18
C ASP A 84 -1.58 47.24 0.64
N LYS A 85 -1.91 47.37 -0.65
CA LYS A 85 -3.03 46.63 -1.30
C LYS A 85 -2.84 45.11 -1.27
N THR A 86 -1.58 44.67 -1.21
CA THR A 86 -1.11 43.31 -1.41
C THR A 86 -0.37 42.74 -0.19
N LYS A 87 -0.31 43.47 0.94
CA LYS A 87 0.51 43.12 2.11
C LYS A 87 -0.11 43.56 3.42
N VAL A 88 0.01 42.71 4.44
CA VAL A 88 -0.37 42.98 5.83
C VAL A 88 0.77 42.63 6.76
N LYS A 89 0.89 43.35 7.87
CA LYS A 89 1.92 43.09 8.86
C LYS A 89 1.24 42.72 10.16
N CYS A 90 1.31 41.44 10.49
CA CYS A 90 0.94 40.92 11.79
C CYS A 90 2.12 41.01 12.74
N LYS A 91 1.93 41.69 13.88
CA LYS A 91 2.75 41.55 15.07
C LYS A 91 2.06 40.52 15.96
N THR A 92 2.72 39.38 16.13
CA THR A 92 2.25 38.31 17.01
C THR A 92 3.11 38.27 18.27
N SER A 93 2.65 37.54 19.28
CA SER A 93 3.41 37.26 20.50
C SER A 93 4.58 36.32 20.19
N LYS A 94 5.65 36.35 21.00
CA LYS A 94 6.73 35.32 21.02
C LYS A 94 6.21 33.90 21.30
N THR A 95 4.93 33.75 21.66
CA THR A 95 4.26 32.49 22.05
C THR A 95 3.27 31.97 21.00
N THR A 96 3.34 32.44 19.75
CA THR A 96 2.41 31.97 18.71
C THR A 96 2.72 30.52 18.38
N LYS A 97 1.74 29.64 18.55
CA LYS A 97 1.87 28.20 18.34
C LYS A 97 1.17 27.70 17.07
N LEU A 98 0.15 28.43 16.61
CA LEU A 98 -0.67 28.02 15.47
C LEU A 98 -1.12 29.22 14.63
N ILE A 99 -1.13 29.04 13.31
CA ILE A 99 -1.75 29.92 12.33
C ILE A 99 -2.91 29.15 11.67
N LYS A 100 -4.09 29.75 11.59
CA LYS A 100 -5.25 29.18 10.89
C LYS A 100 -5.60 30.02 9.67
N VAL A 101 -5.80 29.39 8.52
CA VAL A 101 -6.18 30.02 7.25
C VAL A 101 -7.35 29.26 6.66
N ALA A 102 -8.45 29.95 6.35
CA ALA A 102 -9.54 29.41 5.57
C ALA A 102 -9.74 30.30 4.33
N LEU A 103 -9.62 29.68 3.16
CA LEU A 103 -9.64 30.29 1.84
C LEU A 103 -11.01 30.14 1.17
N GLY A 104 -11.15 30.69 -0.04
CA GLY A 104 -12.45 30.84 -0.72
C GLY A 104 -12.61 29.91 -1.92
N ASP A 105 -13.54 30.25 -2.83
CA ASP A 105 -13.87 29.41 -4.00
C ASP A 105 -13.04 29.79 -5.26
N LYS A 106 -11.80 30.25 -5.07
CA LYS A 106 -10.90 30.64 -6.15
C LYS A 106 -9.51 30.13 -5.85
N ASN A 107 -8.72 30.01 -6.92
CA ASN A 107 -7.30 29.70 -6.86
C ASN A 107 -6.58 30.65 -5.90
N ASP A 108 -6.10 30.12 -4.80
CA ASP A 108 -5.51 30.79 -3.66
C ASP A 108 -4.09 30.26 -3.42
N VAL A 109 -3.24 31.07 -2.79
CA VAL A 109 -1.84 30.71 -2.50
C VAL A 109 -1.52 31.01 -1.05
N VAL A 110 -1.03 30.03 -0.30
CA VAL A 110 -0.55 30.18 1.08
C VAL A 110 0.92 29.74 1.16
N LYS A 111 1.77 30.54 1.82
CA LYS A 111 3.18 30.17 2.08
C LYS A 111 3.58 30.48 3.51
N ASN A 112 3.81 29.46 4.33
CA ASN A 112 4.32 29.59 5.70
C ASN A 112 5.86 29.62 5.71
N LYS A 113 6.47 30.78 6.00
CA LYS A 113 7.93 30.89 6.13
C LYS A 113 8.40 30.85 7.58
N THR A 114 7.70 30.12 8.43
CA THR A 114 7.90 30.14 9.87
C THR A 114 8.03 28.73 10.44
N LYS A 115 8.46 28.63 11.70
CA LYS A 115 8.47 27.37 12.46
C LYS A 115 7.17 27.12 13.23
N VAL A 116 6.12 27.87 12.91
CA VAL A 116 4.83 27.81 13.60
C VAL A 116 3.91 26.95 12.75
N ALA A 117 3.19 26.04 13.40
CA ALA A 117 2.17 25.22 12.77
C ALA A 117 1.16 26.07 11.97
N LEU A 118 0.78 25.60 10.81
CA LEU A 118 -0.21 26.13 9.89
C LEU A 118 -1.34 25.12 9.76
N LEU A 119 -2.56 25.54 10.02
CA LEU A 119 -3.78 24.87 9.59
C LEU A 119 -4.36 25.67 8.43
N ALA A 120 -4.35 25.14 7.21
CA ALA A 120 -4.82 25.84 6.02
C ALA A 120 -5.82 24.98 5.24
N GLY A 121 -7.01 25.52 4.95
CA GLY A 121 -7.95 24.96 3.98
C GLY A 121 -8.09 25.86 2.76
N GLY A 122 -7.86 25.31 1.57
CA GLY A 122 -7.91 25.96 0.26
C GLY A 122 -9.33 26.28 -0.21
N GLY A 123 -10.23 25.32 -0.06
CA GLY A 123 -11.65 25.53 -0.37
C GLY A 123 -11.98 25.03 -1.76
N ALA A 124 -12.28 25.92 -2.71
CA ALA A 124 -12.49 25.49 -4.10
C ALA A 124 -11.62 26.31 -5.05
N GLY A 125 -11.32 25.77 -6.23
CA GLY A 125 -10.33 26.32 -7.15
C GLY A 125 -8.99 25.60 -7.02
N ASN A 126 -8.04 25.98 -7.88
CA ASN A 126 -6.73 25.35 -7.91
C ASN A 126 -5.76 26.14 -7.04
N ASP A 127 -5.51 25.62 -5.85
CA ASP A 127 -4.80 26.27 -4.78
C ASP A 127 -3.35 25.84 -4.69
N ARG A 128 -2.54 26.67 -4.01
CA ARG A 128 -1.17 26.34 -3.68
C ARG A 128 -0.89 26.61 -2.22
N LEU A 129 -0.88 25.56 -1.41
CA LEU A 129 -0.59 25.66 0.02
C LEU A 129 0.84 25.18 0.28
N THR A 130 1.57 25.92 1.07
CA THR A 130 2.95 25.58 1.46
C THR A 130 3.08 25.81 2.95
N GLY A 131 3.32 24.72 3.67
CA GLY A 131 3.72 24.69 5.05
C GLY A 131 5.12 25.25 5.28
N GLY A 132 5.60 25.10 6.50
CA GLY A 132 6.77 25.74 7.07
C GLY A 132 7.75 24.73 7.63
N SER A 133 8.24 24.99 8.84
CA SER A 133 9.13 24.06 9.56
C SER A 133 8.51 23.55 10.86
N GLY A 134 7.19 23.64 10.98
CA GLY A 134 6.45 23.08 12.10
C GLY A 134 5.38 22.16 11.54
N ASN A 135 4.80 21.35 12.42
CA ASN A 135 3.78 20.38 12.06
C ASN A 135 2.51 21.09 11.57
N ASP A 136 2.27 21.01 10.28
CA ASP A 136 1.24 21.71 9.54
C ASP A 136 0.10 20.74 9.17
N GLU A 137 -1.08 21.29 8.94
CA GLU A 137 -2.27 20.58 8.48
C GLU A 137 -2.83 21.36 7.28
N LEU A 138 -2.72 20.77 6.10
CA LEU A 138 -3.09 21.40 4.83
C LEU A 138 -4.24 20.61 4.20
N GLN A 139 -5.25 21.32 3.73
CA GLN A 139 -6.40 20.76 3.03
C GLN A 139 -6.59 21.53 1.72
N GLY A 140 -6.49 20.85 0.58
CA GLY A 140 -6.70 21.43 -0.75
C GLY A 140 -8.15 21.82 -0.95
N GLY A 141 -9.01 20.82 -1.04
CA GLY A 141 -10.45 20.99 -1.21
C GLY A 141 -10.88 20.58 -2.62
N ALA A 142 -11.61 21.43 -3.33
CA ALA A 142 -12.09 21.13 -4.66
C ALA A 142 -11.28 21.84 -5.74
N GLY A 143 -10.59 21.12 -6.60
CA GLY A 143 -9.77 21.67 -7.66
C GLY A 143 -8.46 20.93 -7.78
N ASN A 144 -7.58 21.38 -8.68
CA ASN A 144 -6.28 20.76 -8.86
C ASN A 144 -5.25 21.55 -8.06
N ASP A 145 -4.94 21.07 -6.87
CA ASP A 145 -4.18 21.77 -5.85
C ASP A 145 -2.71 21.37 -5.84
N LYS A 146 -1.89 22.24 -5.22
CA LYS A 146 -0.47 22.00 -5.00
C LYS A 146 -0.14 22.20 -3.53
N LEU A 147 0.12 21.11 -2.84
CA LEU A 147 0.34 21.08 -1.40
C LEU A 147 1.80 20.70 -1.10
N TYR A 148 2.41 21.40 -0.15
CA TYR A 148 3.79 21.15 0.29
C TYR A 148 3.81 21.24 1.81
N GLY A 149 4.06 20.15 2.53
CA GLY A 149 4.16 20.16 4.01
C GLY A 149 5.40 20.93 4.45
N GLY A 150 6.55 20.53 3.96
CA GLY A 150 7.82 21.22 4.16
C GLY A 150 8.69 20.48 5.16
N ALA A 151 8.71 20.91 6.42
CA ALA A 151 9.45 20.20 7.45
C ALA A 151 8.64 20.15 8.73
N GLY A 152 8.79 19.06 9.47
CA GLY A 152 7.92 18.75 10.60
C GLY A 152 6.99 17.60 10.20
N ALA A 153 6.29 17.03 11.17
CA ALA A 153 5.35 15.96 10.89
C ALA A 153 4.00 16.56 10.50
N ASP A 154 3.69 16.54 9.21
CA ASP A 154 2.59 17.24 8.58
C ASP A 154 1.42 16.30 8.26
N LYS A 155 0.24 16.90 8.10
CA LYS A 155 -0.97 16.21 7.60
C LYS A 155 -1.47 16.93 6.37
N ILE A 156 -1.61 16.23 5.27
CA ILE A 156 -1.93 16.84 3.99
C ILE A 156 -3.08 16.07 3.34
N PHE A 157 -4.14 16.78 2.98
CA PHE A 157 -5.33 16.25 2.34
C PHE A 157 -5.55 16.98 1.01
N GLY A 158 -5.54 16.27 -0.12
CA GLY A 158 -5.88 16.83 -1.44
C GLY A 158 -7.38 17.10 -1.58
N ASP A 159 -8.18 16.13 -1.15
CA ASP A 159 -9.65 16.03 -1.27
C ASP A 159 -10.13 15.69 -2.69
N SER A 160 -10.44 16.65 -3.55
CA SER A 160 -11.05 16.35 -4.84
C SER A 160 -10.47 17.17 -5.99
N GLY A 161 -10.18 16.50 -7.09
CA GLY A 161 -9.47 17.06 -8.23
C GLY A 161 -8.07 16.46 -8.33
N ASN A 162 -7.32 16.83 -9.36
CA ASN A 162 -6.02 16.20 -9.63
C ASN A 162 -4.91 16.99 -8.94
N ASP A 163 -4.47 16.49 -7.80
CA ASP A 163 -3.60 17.17 -6.86
C ASP A 163 -2.13 16.78 -7.00
N ALA A 164 -1.24 17.71 -6.62
CA ALA A 164 0.19 17.45 -6.50
C ALA A 164 0.64 17.75 -5.07
N ILE A 165 1.01 16.70 -4.34
CA ILE A 165 1.26 16.72 -2.90
C ILE A 165 2.69 16.26 -2.60
N TYR A 166 3.37 17.00 -1.73
CA TYR A 166 4.72 16.71 -1.25
C TYR A 166 4.73 16.83 0.28
N GLY A 167 4.99 15.74 1.00
CA GLY A 167 5.10 15.70 2.46
C GLY A 167 6.27 16.57 2.92
N GLY A 168 7.47 16.17 2.54
CA GLY A 168 8.67 16.97 2.65
C GLY A 168 9.71 16.31 3.54
N ALA A 169 9.70 16.59 4.84
CA ALA A 169 10.74 16.08 5.72
C ALA A 169 10.17 15.80 7.11
N SER A 170 10.59 14.67 7.68
CA SER A 170 9.97 14.00 8.84
C SER A 170 8.75 13.19 8.42
N ASN A 171 8.21 12.44 9.38
CA ASN A 171 7.11 11.52 9.18
C ASN A 171 5.79 12.26 8.94
N ASP A 172 5.30 12.20 7.72
CA ASP A 172 4.12 12.89 7.21
C ASP A 172 2.95 11.92 7.00
N LYS A 173 1.73 12.47 7.02
CA LYS A 173 0.53 11.76 6.57
C LYS A 173 -0.07 12.50 5.39
N VAL A 174 -0.12 11.83 4.24
CA VAL A 174 -0.65 12.34 2.98
C VAL A 174 -1.85 11.50 2.56
N ASP A 175 -2.92 12.16 2.15
CA ASP A 175 -4.16 11.57 1.62
C ASP A 175 -4.56 12.41 0.41
N ALA A 176 -4.40 11.88 -0.80
CA ALA A 176 -4.63 12.66 -2.02
C ALA A 176 -6.13 12.82 -2.31
N GLY A 177 -6.91 11.75 -2.14
CA GLY A 177 -8.36 11.80 -2.08
C GLY A 177 -8.97 11.28 -3.36
N SER A 178 -9.57 12.14 -4.17
CA SER A 178 -10.26 11.73 -5.40
C SER A 178 -9.75 12.53 -6.59
N GLY A 179 -9.25 11.86 -7.61
CA GLY A 179 -8.57 12.55 -8.69
C GLY A 179 -7.66 11.61 -9.45
N ALA A 180 -6.81 12.17 -10.30
CA ALA A 180 -5.62 11.46 -10.75
C ALA A 180 -4.45 12.25 -10.20
N ASP A 181 -3.94 11.79 -9.07
CA ASP A 181 -3.12 12.55 -8.15
C ASP A 181 -1.64 12.20 -8.28
N SER A 182 -0.81 13.03 -7.66
CA SER A 182 0.63 12.80 -7.53
C SER A 182 1.05 13.14 -6.12
N ALA A 183 1.23 12.13 -5.27
CA ALA A 183 1.55 12.28 -3.85
C ALA A 183 2.90 11.65 -3.50
N TYR A 184 3.70 12.34 -2.71
CA TYR A 184 5.04 11.91 -2.29
C TYR A 184 5.19 12.15 -0.78
N GLY A 185 5.63 11.14 -0.03
CA GLY A 185 6.05 11.28 1.38
C GLY A 185 7.32 12.12 1.52
N ASP A 186 8.26 11.91 0.59
CA ASP A 186 9.60 12.48 0.51
C ASP A 186 10.60 11.87 1.50
N ALA A 187 10.75 12.39 2.72
CA ALA A 187 11.82 11.95 3.62
C ALA A 187 11.31 11.78 5.04
N GLY A 188 11.40 10.58 5.58
CA GLY A 188 10.80 10.24 6.86
C GLY A 188 10.01 8.95 6.72
N ASN A 189 9.46 8.45 7.82
CA ASN A 189 8.60 7.29 7.75
C ASN A 189 7.16 7.78 7.59
N ASP A 190 6.66 7.71 6.37
CA ASP A 190 5.48 8.39 5.90
C ASP A 190 4.28 7.45 5.74
N VAL A 191 3.10 8.03 5.68
CA VAL A 191 1.87 7.33 5.33
C VAL A 191 1.22 8.08 4.17
N VAL A 192 1.10 7.44 3.01
CA VAL A 192 0.63 8.06 1.77
C VAL A 192 -0.50 7.24 1.17
N TYR A 193 -1.67 7.88 0.98
CA TYR A 193 -2.82 7.31 0.30
C TYR A 193 -3.12 8.06 -1.00
N GLY A 194 -3.30 7.35 -2.12
CA GLY A 194 -3.78 7.90 -3.39
C GLY A 194 -5.29 8.18 -3.33
N GLY A 195 -6.07 7.14 -3.08
CA GLY A 195 -7.50 7.25 -2.84
C GLY A 195 -8.31 6.71 -4.02
N THR A 196 -8.92 7.56 -4.83
CA THR A 196 -9.70 7.10 -6.00
C THR A 196 -9.25 7.81 -7.28
N GLY A 197 -9.16 7.04 -8.36
CA GLY A 197 -8.71 7.43 -9.69
C GLY A 197 -7.25 7.03 -9.93
N ASP A 198 -6.74 7.26 -11.15
CA ASP A 198 -5.43 6.72 -11.54
C ASP A 198 -4.29 7.58 -10.95
N ASP A 199 -3.71 7.11 -9.86
CA ASP A 199 -2.80 7.88 -9.01
C ASP A 199 -1.33 7.53 -9.25
N LYS A 200 -0.45 8.46 -8.87
CA LYS A 200 0.97 8.19 -8.67
C LYS A 200 1.35 8.54 -7.24
N VAL A 201 1.68 7.52 -6.44
CA VAL A 201 2.03 7.68 -5.03
C VAL A 201 3.40 7.09 -4.73
N ALA A 202 4.16 7.74 -3.84
CA ALA A 202 5.48 7.25 -3.43
C ALA A 202 5.79 7.57 -1.95
N GLY A 203 6.40 6.61 -1.24
CA GLY A 203 6.96 6.79 0.10
C GLY A 203 8.25 7.62 0.06
N SER A 204 9.14 7.25 -0.85
CA SER A 204 10.44 7.89 -1.14
C SER A 204 11.59 7.45 -0.24
N ALA A 205 11.74 7.96 0.96
CA ALA A 205 12.90 7.59 1.79
C ALA A 205 12.50 7.42 3.24
N GLY A 206 12.51 6.19 3.73
CA GLY A 206 12.10 5.90 5.09
C GLY A 206 11.66 4.47 5.27
N THR A 207 10.61 4.28 6.05
CA THR A 207 9.89 3.00 6.16
C THR A 207 8.45 3.43 6.15
N ASP A 208 7.83 3.23 5.01
CA ASP A 208 6.64 3.94 4.59
C ASP A 208 5.45 2.97 4.49
N LEU A 209 4.25 3.52 4.63
CA LEU A 209 3.02 2.87 4.22
C LEU A 209 2.46 3.63 3.01
N VAL A 210 2.38 2.98 1.86
CA VAL A 210 1.95 3.59 0.61
C VAL A 210 0.81 2.76 0.01
N GLU A 211 -0.32 3.38 -0.27
CA GLU A 211 -1.51 2.72 -0.83
C GLU A 211 -2.02 3.52 -2.03
N GLY A 212 -2.20 2.85 -3.18
CA GLY A 212 -2.78 3.42 -4.40
C GLY A 212 -4.27 3.74 -4.22
N GLY A 213 -5.07 2.69 -3.99
CA GLY A 213 -6.51 2.80 -3.75
C GLY A 213 -7.33 2.25 -4.92
N ASP A 214 -8.43 2.90 -5.27
CA ASP A 214 -9.23 2.51 -6.44
C ASP A 214 -8.65 3.18 -7.70
N GLY A 215 -8.16 2.46 -8.70
CA GLY A 215 -7.58 3.10 -9.88
C GLY A 215 -6.64 2.19 -10.65
N ALA A 216 -6.07 2.68 -11.76
CA ALA A 216 -4.87 2.07 -12.32
C ALA A 216 -3.65 2.84 -11.85
N ASP A 217 -3.09 2.41 -10.72
CA ASP A 217 -2.17 3.21 -9.92
C ASP A 217 -0.70 2.89 -10.20
N LYS A 218 0.16 3.84 -9.82
CA LYS A 218 1.61 3.64 -9.74
C LYS A 218 2.06 3.92 -8.33
N VAL A 219 2.43 2.87 -7.62
CA VAL A 219 2.72 2.88 -6.19
C VAL A 219 4.18 2.49 -5.97
N TYR A 220 4.93 3.31 -5.25
CA TYR A 220 6.36 3.12 -5.02
C TYR A 220 6.70 3.22 -3.53
N GLY A 221 7.39 2.23 -2.95
CA GLY A 221 8.05 2.37 -1.64
C GLY A 221 9.29 3.25 -1.75
N ASP A 222 10.11 2.95 -2.77
CA ASP A 222 11.43 3.53 -3.09
C ASP A 222 12.56 3.03 -2.18
N ALA A 223 12.79 3.62 -1.00
CA ALA A 223 13.96 3.29 -0.20
C ALA A 223 13.65 3.09 1.29
N GLY A 224 14.11 1.94 1.79
CA GLY A 224 13.90 1.37 3.11
C GLY A 224 12.79 0.32 3.08
N GLY A 225 12.55 -0.36 4.21
CA GLY A 225 11.58 -1.46 4.24
C GLY A 225 10.15 -0.93 4.37
N ASP A 226 9.38 -1.04 3.30
CA ASP A 226 8.10 -0.38 3.07
C ASP A 226 6.93 -1.37 3.05
N SER A 227 5.72 -0.86 3.25
CA SER A 227 4.47 -1.57 2.98
C SER A 227 3.75 -0.87 1.84
N VAL A 228 3.67 -1.52 0.68
CA VAL A 228 3.25 -0.93 -0.59
C VAL A 228 2.05 -1.71 -1.12
N ILE A 229 0.90 -1.04 -1.24
CA ILE A 229 -0.39 -1.65 -1.59
C ILE A 229 -0.92 -1.02 -2.87
N GLY A 230 -1.23 -1.83 -3.89
CA GLY A 230 -1.85 -1.39 -5.15
C GLY A 230 -3.27 -0.90 -4.92
N GLY A 231 -4.15 -1.83 -4.53
CA GLY A 231 -5.56 -1.57 -4.27
C GLY A 231 -6.45 -2.23 -5.31
N ALA A 232 -7.47 -1.53 -5.79
CA ALA A 232 -8.36 -2.08 -6.79
C ALA A 232 -8.06 -1.49 -8.17
N GLY A 233 -7.63 -2.32 -9.11
CA GLY A 233 -7.63 -1.99 -10.53
C GLY A 233 -6.55 -2.69 -11.33
N LYS A 234 -5.61 -1.95 -11.88
CA LYS A 234 -4.50 -2.54 -12.66
C LYS A 234 -3.27 -1.71 -12.36
N ASP A 235 -2.53 -2.19 -11.39
CA ASP A 235 -1.56 -1.39 -10.68
C ASP A 235 -0.15 -1.78 -11.06
N LEU A 236 0.72 -0.79 -10.95
CA LEU A 236 2.16 -0.97 -10.97
C LEU A 236 2.65 -0.69 -9.55
N VAL A 237 3.06 -1.73 -8.84
CA VAL A 237 3.52 -1.64 -7.45
C VAL A 237 5.00 -2.01 -7.39
N ASN A 238 5.81 -1.20 -6.73
CA ASN A 238 7.25 -1.42 -6.60
C ASN A 238 7.70 -1.12 -5.17
N GLY A 239 8.26 -2.12 -4.48
CA GLY A 239 8.85 -1.99 -3.15
C GLY A 239 10.06 -1.07 -3.20
N GLY A 240 11.13 -1.48 -3.86
CA GLY A 240 12.32 -0.68 -4.10
C GLY A 240 13.55 -1.28 -3.43
N ASP A 241 14.33 -0.46 -2.72
CA ASP A 241 15.47 -0.92 -1.93
C ASP A 241 15.01 -1.15 -0.49
N GLY A 242 15.04 -2.36 0.06
CA GLY A 242 14.56 -2.62 1.42
C GLY A 242 14.00 -4.03 1.56
N ASP A 243 13.68 -4.42 2.79
CA ASP A 243 12.88 -5.62 3.00
C ASP A 243 11.41 -5.16 2.99
N ASP A 244 10.72 -5.34 1.87
CA ASP A 244 9.42 -4.75 1.59
C ASP A 244 8.26 -5.74 1.75
N THR A 245 7.05 -5.21 1.96
CA THR A 245 5.80 -5.95 1.80
C THR A 245 5.00 -5.32 0.67
N VAL A 246 4.78 -6.07 -0.41
CA VAL A 246 4.10 -5.62 -1.62
C VAL A 246 2.79 -6.40 -1.78
N ASP A 247 1.67 -5.71 -1.90
CA ASP A 247 0.34 -6.30 -2.04
C ASP A 247 -0.40 -5.71 -3.26
N GLY A 248 -0.77 -6.55 -4.23
CA GLY A 248 -1.51 -6.16 -5.43
C GLY A 248 -3.00 -5.91 -5.18
N GLU A 249 -3.60 -6.61 -4.21
CA GLU A 249 -5.04 -6.64 -3.94
C GLU A 249 -5.90 -7.15 -5.13
N ALA A 250 -6.67 -6.31 -5.83
CA ALA A 250 -7.61 -6.78 -6.83
C ALA A 250 -7.30 -6.17 -8.19
N GLY A 251 -6.84 -6.97 -9.14
CA GLY A 251 -6.38 -6.43 -10.42
C GLY A 251 -5.53 -7.42 -11.20
N ASP A 252 -5.26 -7.10 -12.47
CA ASP A 252 -4.19 -7.79 -13.20
C ASP A 252 -2.92 -6.95 -13.02
N ASP A 253 -2.18 -7.15 -11.95
CA ASP A 253 -1.18 -6.20 -11.47
C ASP A 253 0.25 -6.50 -11.98
N SER A 254 1.15 -5.57 -11.72
CA SER A 254 2.59 -5.71 -12.00
C SER A 254 3.36 -5.30 -10.76
N LEU A 255 3.87 -6.31 -10.05
CA LEU A 255 4.44 -6.19 -8.71
C LEU A 255 5.95 -6.45 -8.75
N TYR A 256 6.72 -5.58 -8.12
CA TYR A 256 8.17 -5.68 -8.02
C TYR A 256 8.57 -5.56 -6.55
N GLY A 257 9.26 -6.56 -5.99
CA GLY A 257 9.88 -6.47 -4.66
C GLY A 257 11.04 -5.48 -4.71
N GLY A 258 12.09 -5.85 -5.43
CA GLY A 258 13.23 -4.99 -5.69
C GLY A 258 14.51 -5.58 -5.11
N ALA A 259 15.10 -4.94 -4.10
CA ALA A 259 16.34 -5.41 -3.49
C ALA A 259 16.19 -5.53 -1.97
N GLY A 260 16.28 -6.75 -1.46
CA GLY A 260 16.12 -7.07 -0.04
C GLY A 260 15.33 -8.35 0.08
N TRP A 261 14.81 -8.64 1.27
CA TRP A 261 13.97 -9.83 1.50
C TRP A 261 12.52 -9.39 1.46
N ASP A 262 11.87 -9.60 0.33
CA ASP A 262 10.54 -9.07 0.07
C ASP A 262 9.44 -10.09 0.31
N ALA A 263 8.28 -9.63 0.78
CA ALA A 263 7.05 -10.41 0.86
C ALA A 263 6.03 -9.86 -0.14
N ILE A 264 5.69 -10.63 -1.17
CA ILE A 264 4.86 -10.17 -2.29
C ILE A 264 3.60 -11.02 -2.41
N TYR A 265 2.45 -10.35 -2.54
CA TYR A 265 1.14 -10.97 -2.67
C TYR A 265 0.43 -10.46 -3.93
N GLY A 266 0.17 -11.35 -4.90
CA GLY A 266 -0.60 -11.06 -6.12
C GLY A 266 -2.06 -10.78 -5.85
N LYS A 267 -2.66 -11.60 -4.97
CA LYS A 267 -4.08 -11.59 -4.60
C LYS A 267 -5.00 -12.00 -5.76
N ALA A 268 -5.84 -11.10 -6.28
CA ALA A 268 -6.92 -11.49 -7.18
C ALA A 268 -6.74 -10.90 -8.57
N GLY A 269 -6.43 -11.75 -9.56
CA GLY A 269 -6.36 -11.41 -10.97
C GLY A 269 -5.21 -12.14 -11.65
N ASN A 270 -4.79 -11.73 -12.84
CA ASN A 270 -3.65 -12.39 -13.50
C ASN A 270 -2.43 -11.48 -13.41
N ASP A 271 -1.59 -11.77 -12.43
CA ASP A 271 -0.53 -10.90 -11.98
C ASP A 271 0.80 -11.21 -12.65
N LYS A 272 1.66 -10.20 -12.64
CA LYS A 272 3.08 -10.37 -12.98
C LYS A 272 3.91 -9.92 -11.80
N ILE A 273 4.68 -10.85 -11.26
CA ILE A 273 5.41 -10.66 -10.02
C ILE A 273 6.90 -10.92 -10.26
N TRP A 274 7.72 -10.00 -9.78
CA TRP A 274 9.17 -10.10 -9.75
C TRP A 274 9.64 -9.89 -8.30
N GLY A 275 10.25 -10.91 -7.71
CA GLY A 275 10.91 -10.85 -6.39
C GLY A 275 12.04 -9.84 -6.42
N GLY A 276 13.06 -10.16 -7.21
CA GLY A 276 14.19 -9.28 -7.47
C GLY A 276 15.46 -9.85 -6.86
N ALA A 277 16.16 -9.08 -6.05
CA ALA A 277 17.41 -9.52 -5.44
C ALA A 277 17.24 -9.72 -3.94
N GLY A 278 17.46 -10.94 -3.48
CA GLY A 278 17.36 -11.34 -2.08
C GLY A 278 16.56 -12.62 -1.94
N GLY A 279 16.26 -13.04 -0.71
CA GLY A 279 15.46 -14.26 -0.51
C GLY A 279 14.01 -13.87 -0.32
N ASP A 280 13.23 -13.99 -1.38
CA ASP A 280 11.88 -13.43 -1.45
C ASP A 280 10.80 -14.47 -1.13
N TYR A 281 9.68 -14.00 -0.60
CA TYR A 281 8.47 -14.77 -0.37
C TYR A 281 7.38 -14.25 -1.29
N VAL A 282 6.89 -15.06 -2.22
CA VAL A 282 5.93 -14.63 -3.25
C VAL A 282 4.74 -15.59 -3.32
N LEU A 283 3.54 -15.04 -3.25
CA LEU A 283 2.28 -15.74 -3.53
C LEU A 283 1.57 -15.10 -4.72
N GLY A 284 1.26 -15.91 -5.75
CA GLY A 284 0.35 -15.51 -6.84
C GLY A 284 -1.11 -15.37 -6.38
N ASP A 285 -1.50 -16.14 -5.35
CA ASP A 285 -2.88 -16.24 -4.84
C ASP A 285 -3.89 -16.76 -5.88
N SER A 286 -4.72 -15.94 -6.51
CA SER A 286 -5.82 -16.41 -7.36
C SER A 286 -5.75 -15.79 -8.74
N GLY A 287 -5.58 -16.60 -9.78
CA GLY A 287 -5.14 -16.01 -11.02
C GLY A 287 -4.74 -16.97 -12.12
N ASN A 288 -3.95 -16.44 -13.05
CA ASN A 288 -3.07 -17.23 -13.91
C ASN A 288 -1.81 -16.37 -13.99
N ASP A 289 -0.95 -16.56 -13.01
CA ASP A 289 0.06 -15.60 -12.65
C ASP A 289 1.39 -15.91 -13.29
N ILE A 290 2.23 -14.89 -13.42
CA ILE A 290 3.62 -15.05 -13.83
C ILE A 290 4.49 -14.59 -12.67
N VAL A 291 5.10 -15.55 -11.97
CA VAL A 291 5.97 -15.31 -10.82
C VAL A 291 7.42 -15.53 -11.21
N ARG A 292 8.31 -14.63 -10.79
CA ARG A 292 9.77 -14.72 -10.99
C ARG A 292 10.46 -14.37 -9.67
N GLY A 293 11.20 -15.31 -9.08
CA GLY A 293 12.04 -15.04 -7.92
C GLY A 293 13.22 -14.13 -8.28
N GLU A 294 13.88 -14.45 -9.39
CA GLU A 294 15.10 -13.79 -9.89
C GLU A 294 16.36 -14.22 -9.15
N ALA A 295 16.89 -13.46 -8.18
CA ALA A 295 18.19 -13.75 -7.59
C ALA A 295 18.13 -13.91 -6.08
N GLY A 296 18.36 -15.14 -5.61
CA GLY A 296 18.44 -15.49 -4.19
C GLY A 296 17.73 -16.81 -3.94
N ASN A 297 17.55 -17.18 -2.67
CA ASN A 297 16.84 -18.43 -2.37
C ASN A 297 15.40 -18.07 -2.05
N ASP A 298 14.51 -18.28 -3.01
CA ASP A 298 13.15 -17.77 -2.97
C ASP A 298 12.13 -18.83 -2.53
N GLU A 299 11.00 -18.37 -2.00
CA GLU A 299 9.83 -19.17 -1.62
C GLU A 299 8.63 -18.68 -2.46
N LEU A 300 8.27 -19.43 -3.52
CA LEU A 300 7.35 -18.98 -4.57
C LEU A 300 6.14 -19.91 -4.68
N SER A 301 4.92 -19.35 -4.69
CA SER A 301 3.66 -20.10 -4.93
C SER A 301 2.86 -19.52 -6.08
N GLY A 302 2.35 -20.35 -6.99
CA GLY A 302 1.32 -19.97 -7.97
C GLY A 302 -0.08 -19.91 -7.34
N ASP A 303 -0.36 -20.82 -6.40
CA ASP A 303 -1.67 -20.99 -5.73
C ASP A 303 -2.80 -21.43 -6.68
N ASP A 304 -3.94 -20.72 -6.74
CA ASP A 304 -5.11 -21.11 -7.55
C ASP A 304 -4.98 -20.53 -8.97
N GLY A 305 -4.78 -21.34 -10.01
CA GLY A 305 -4.56 -20.78 -11.34
C GLY A 305 -3.91 -21.73 -12.33
N ASN A 306 -3.66 -21.29 -13.57
CA ASN A 306 -2.67 -21.96 -14.42
C ASN A 306 -1.47 -21.03 -14.49
N ASP A 307 -0.51 -21.27 -13.63
CA ASP A 307 0.53 -20.29 -13.32
C ASP A 307 1.83 -20.61 -14.05
N ILE A 308 2.70 -19.61 -14.14
CA ILE A 308 4.06 -19.79 -14.62
C ILE A 308 5.01 -19.23 -13.56
N VAL A 309 5.78 -20.12 -12.93
CA VAL A 309 6.71 -19.76 -11.87
C VAL A 309 8.15 -20.04 -12.31
N TYR A 310 9.01 -19.04 -12.18
CA TYR A 310 10.45 -19.13 -12.40
C TYR A 310 11.17 -18.86 -11.07
N GLY A 311 11.99 -19.80 -10.62
CA GLY A 311 12.88 -19.63 -9.46
C GLY A 311 13.93 -18.57 -9.78
N GLY A 312 14.86 -18.93 -10.67
CA GLY A 312 15.85 -17.99 -11.19
C GLY A 312 17.26 -18.48 -10.90
N THR A 313 18.00 -17.75 -10.08
CA THR A 313 19.34 -18.16 -9.65
C THR A 313 19.37 -18.44 -8.16
N ASP A 314 20.20 -19.40 -7.77
CA ASP A 314 20.32 -19.92 -6.40
C ASP A 314 19.20 -20.93 -6.09
N GLY A 315 19.05 -21.39 -4.85
CA GLY A 315 18.23 -22.56 -4.53
C GLY A 315 16.82 -22.18 -4.10
N ASP A 316 15.85 -22.46 -4.95
CA ASP A 316 14.47 -22.00 -4.77
C ASP A 316 13.53 -23.09 -4.26
N THR A 317 12.43 -22.66 -3.63
CA THR A 317 11.31 -23.53 -3.28
C THR A 317 10.05 -23.04 -3.99
N ILE A 318 9.46 -23.90 -4.83
CA ILE A 318 8.37 -23.55 -5.74
C ILE A 318 7.16 -24.46 -5.48
N TRP A 319 5.99 -23.86 -5.30
CA TRP A 319 4.69 -24.54 -5.30
C TRP A 319 3.87 -24.08 -6.52
N GLY A 320 3.33 -25.03 -7.29
CA GLY A 320 2.38 -24.71 -8.36
C GLY A 320 1.02 -24.37 -7.78
N GLY A 321 0.44 -25.32 -7.04
CA GLY A 321 -0.86 -25.15 -6.40
C GLY A 321 -1.94 -25.91 -7.15
N ALA A 322 -3.04 -25.24 -7.50
CA ALA A 322 -4.18 -25.85 -8.17
C ALA A 322 -4.33 -25.32 -9.59
N GLY A 323 -4.09 -26.19 -10.58
CA GLY A 323 -4.38 -25.98 -11.98
C GLY A 323 -3.31 -26.60 -12.88
N ASN A 324 -3.03 -26.05 -14.05
CA ASN A 324 -2.03 -26.64 -14.95
C ASN A 324 -0.86 -25.69 -15.09
N ASP A 325 0.19 -25.94 -14.32
CA ASP A 325 1.23 -24.95 -14.05
C ASP A 325 2.49 -25.21 -14.87
N GLY A 326 3.24 -24.15 -15.14
CA GLY A 326 4.56 -24.17 -15.74
C GLY A 326 5.61 -23.75 -14.71
N LEU A 327 6.36 -24.71 -14.18
CA LEU A 327 7.30 -24.49 -13.08
C LEU A 327 8.73 -24.67 -13.56
N HIS A 328 9.57 -23.68 -13.31
CA HIS A 328 10.94 -23.60 -13.78
C HIS A 328 11.88 -23.27 -12.60
N GLY A 329 12.75 -24.20 -12.20
CA GLY A 329 13.78 -23.94 -11.19
C GLY A 329 14.86 -22.99 -11.72
N GLU A 330 15.32 -23.27 -12.94
CA GLU A 330 16.38 -22.55 -13.64
C GLU A 330 17.79 -22.91 -13.15
N ALA A 331 18.47 -22.08 -12.36
CA ALA A 331 19.86 -22.30 -11.99
C ALA A 331 20.01 -22.41 -10.48
N GLY A 332 20.17 -23.61 -9.93
CA GLY A 332 19.97 -23.73 -8.50
C GLY A 332 20.15 -25.11 -7.92
N PHE A 333 19.71 -25.26 -6.68
CA PHE A 333 19.25 -26.54 -6.17
C PHE A 333 17.80 -26.28 -5.80
N ASP A 334 16.89 -26.72 -6.66
CA ASP A 334 15.50 -26.29 -6.56
C ASP A 334 14.61 -27.39 -6.01
N GLY A 335 13.66 -27.01 -5.15
CA GLY A 335 12.59 -27.86 -4.67
C GLY A 335 11.27 -27.44 -5.31
N ILE A 336 10.69 -28.28 -6.15
CA ILE A 336 9.44 -27.97 -6.86
C ILE A 336 8.35 -28.99 -6.49
N LEU A 337 7.21 -28.48 -6.03
CA LEU A 337 5.97 -29.23 -5.80
C LEU A 337 4.86 -28.67 -6.68
N ALA A 338 4.47 -29.41 -7.73
CA ALA A 338 3.47 -28.90 -8.68
C ALA A 338 2.07 -28.80 -8.09
N GLY A 339 1.62 -29.80 -7.32
CA GLY A 339 0.29 -29.78 -6.72
C GLY A 339 -0.74 -30.49 -7.60
N ALA A 340 -1.88 -29.86 -7.85
CA ALA A 340 -3.04 -30.48 -8.46
C ALA A 340 -3.30 -30.00 -9.89
N GLY A 341 -3.01 -30.83 -10.88
CA GLY A 341 -3.59 -30.72 -12.21
C GLY A 341 -2.76 -31.41 -13.28
N ASN A 342 -2.31 -30.71 -14.31
CA ASN A 342 -1.40 -31.32 -15.30
C ASN A 342 -0.24 -30.36 -15.56
N ASP A 343 0.84 -30.61 -14.86
CA ASP A 343 1.87 -29.61 -14.70
C ASP A 343 3.07 -29.87 -15.60
N VAL A 344 3.82 -28.82 -15.88
CA VAL A 344 5.07 -28.87 -16.64
C VAL A 344 6.18 -28.34 -15.75
N ILE A 345 7.02 -29.24 -15.27
CA ILE A 345 8.14 -28.92 -14.38
C ILE A 345 9.46 -29.03 -15.15
N THR A 346 10.32 -28.03 -15.00
CA THR A 346 11.69 -28.01 -15.51
C THR A 346 12.65 -27.60 -14.41
N GLY A 347 13.57 -28.47 -13.99
CA GLY A 347 14.65 -28.14 -13.04
C GLY A 347 15.73 -27.29 -13.69
N ALA A 348 16.32 -27.82 -14.78
CA ALA A 348 17.35 -27.22 -15.62
C ALA A 348 18.79 -27.38 -15.09
N ASP A 349 19.45 -26.29 -14.67
CA ASP A 349 20.83 -26.31 -14.20
C ASP A 349 20.82 -26.46 -12.67
N GLY A 350 21.16 -27.62 -12.13
CA GLY A 350 21.03 -27.81 -10.69
C GLY A 350 21.01 -29.27 -10.30
N GLU A 351 20.84 -29.59 -9.03
CA GLU A 351 20.59 -30.98 -8.61
C GLU A 351 19.20 -31.04 -8.00
N ASP A 352 18.15 -31.09 -8.81
CA ASP A 352 16.84 -30.63 -8.33
C ASP A 352 15.99 -31.73 -7.67
N LEU A 353 15.03 -31.30 -6.85
CA LEU A 353 13.97 -32.15 -6.29
C LEU A 353 12.63 -31.77 -6.91
N LEU A 354 12.10 -32.64 -7.77
CA LEU A 354 10.90 -32.35 -8.56
C LEU A 354 9.76 -33.32 -8.20
N ILE A 355 8.64 -32.79 -7.74
CA ILE A 355 7.46 -33.55 -7.31
C ILE A 355 6.26 -33.08 -8.13
N GLY A 356 5.72 -33.99 -8.97
CA GLY A 356 4.62 -33.66 -9.88
C GLY A 356 3.24 -33.55 -9.25
N GLU A 357 3.02 -34.13 -8.08
CA GLU A 357 1.67 -34.32 -7.52
C GLU A 357 1.59 -33.80 -6.09
N ASP A 358 0.39 -33.45 -5.64
CA ASP A 358 0.11 -33.06 -4.25
C ASP A 358 0.45 -34.18 -3.23
N LEU A 359 1.00 -33.79 -2.08
CA LEU A 359 1.41 -34.67 -0.98
C LEU A 359 0.74 -34.22 0.32
N ASN A 360 0.30 -35.17 1.15
CA ASN A 360 -0.16 -34.87 2.51
C ASN A 360 1.03 -34.71 3.48
N ASP A 361 0.73 -34.31 4.72
CA ASP A 361 1.71 -34.21 5.81
C ASP A 361 2.50 -35.51 6.10
N ASP A 362 2.01 -36.67 5.66
CA ASP A 362 2.67 -37.98 5.76
C ASP A 362 3.48 -38.33 4.49
N LEU A 363 3.62 -37.39 3.54
CA LEU A 363 4.20 -37.59 2.21
C LEU A 363 3.47 -38.64 1.36
N GLU A 364 2.19 -38.86 1.64
CA GLU A 364 1.29 -39.70 0.86
C GLU A 364 0.56 -38.84 -0.19
N PRO A 365 0.30 -39.34 -1.41
CA PRO A 365 -0.27 -38.54 -2.48
C PRO A 365 -1.72 -38.08 -2.19
N ILE A 366 -2.04 -36.82 -2.50
CA ILE A 366 -3.40 -36.25 -2.52
C ILE A 366 -3.76 -35.75 -3.94
N GLY A 367 -3.32 -36.42 -5.00
CA GLY A 367 -3.60 -36.03 -6.39
C GLY A 367 -4.83 -36.70 -7.03
N SER A 368 -5.31 -36.14 -8.15
CA SER A 368 -6.29 -36.79 -9.00
C SER A 368 -5.64 -37.94 -9.77
N ALA A 369 -6.23 -39.15 -9.75
CA ALA A 369 -5.72 -40.33 -10.48
C ALA A 369 -5.71 -40.18 -12.03
N THR A 370 -6.02 -38.99 -12.57
CA THR A 370 -6.02 -38.66 -13.99
C THR A 370 -5.00 -37.59 -14.38
N ALA A 371 -4.28 -36.98 -13.43
CA ALA A 371 -3.21 -36.02 -13.71
C ALA A 371 -2.10 -36.68 -14.55
N THR A 372 -1.54 -35.92 -15.50
CA THR A 372 -0.42 -36.36 -16.34
C THR A 372 0.64 -35.27 -16.42
N ASP A 373 1.40 -35.12 -15.35
CA ASP A 373 2.47 -34.12 -15.31
C ASP A 373 3.59 -34.46 -16.30
N LYS A 374 4.44 -33.48 -16.55
CA LYS A 374 5.67 -33.64 -17.32
C LYS A 374 6.80 -33.07 -16.50
N VAL A 375 7.81 -33.90 -16.25
CA VAL A 375 8.95 -33.52 -15.41
C VAL A 375 10.22 -33.63 -16.22
N ASP A 376 10.93 -32.51 -16.37
CA ASP A 376 12.24 -32.43 -17.01
C ASP A 376 13.28 -31.98 -15.97
N GLY A 377 14.15 -32.89 -15.52
CA GLY A 377 15.24 -32.54 -14.60
C GLY A 377 16.36 -31.74 -15.27
N GLY A 378 16.47 -31.81 -16.60
CA GLY A 378 17.64 -31.29 -17.30
C GLY A 378 18.75 -32.33 -17.43
N ASN A 379 20.01 -31.88 -17.33
CA ASN A 379 21.19 -32.72 -17.62
C ASN A 379 21.99 -33.11 -16.37
N HIS A 380 21.42 -32.92 -15.18
CA HIS A 380 22.07 -33.15 -13.91
C HIS A 380 21.49 -34.39 -13.18
N THR A 381 21.85 -34.62 -11.90
CA THR A 381 21.35 -35.79 -11.15
C THR A 381 20.12 -35.45 -10.30
N ASP A 382 19.03 -35.14 -11.00
CA ASP A 382 17.78 -34.72 -10.39
C ASP A 382 16.98 -35.90 -9.82
N VAL A 383 16.31 -35.66 -8.70
CA VAL A 383 15.42 -36.62 -8.05
C VAL A 383 13.98 -36.25 -8.38
N CYS A 384 13.26 -37.20 -8.98
CA CYS A 384 11.87 -37.00 -9.36
C CYS A 384 10.93 -37.97 -8.67
N LEU A 385 9.85 -37.43 -8.10
CA LEU A 385 8.71 -38.18 -7.60
C LEU A 385 7.51 -37.96 -8.52
N VAL A 386 7.08 -39.05 -9.14
CA VAL A 386 6.00 -39.09 -10.12
C VAL A 386 5.15 -40.32 -9.84
N LEU A 387 3.83 -40.14 -9.72
CA LEU A 387 2.95 -41.19 -9.19
C LEU A 387 1.93 -41.71 -10.22
N ALA A 388 1.62 -40.95 -11.28
CA ALA A 388 0.73 -41.39 -12.34
C ALA A 388 1.48 -42.20 -13.44
N GLY A 389 0.90 -43.33 -13.84
CA GLY A 389 1.50 -44.26 -14.83
C GLY A 389 1.59 -43.73 -16.27
N ALA A 390 1.13 -42.50 -16.53
CA ALA A 390 1.19 -41.83 -17.84
C ALA A 390 2.15 -40.62 -17.87
N THR A 391 2.78 -40.27 -16.74
CA THR A 391 3.73 -39.16 -16.64
C THR A 391 5.05 -39.49 -17.35
N THR A 392 5.60 -38.51 -18.04
CA THR A 392 6.94 -38.58 -18.64
C THR A 392 7.95 -37.85 -17.78
N ALA A 393 9.01 -38.55 -17.37
CA ALA A 393 10.13 -37.99 -16.62
C ALA A 393 11.48 -38.43 -17.22
N ASN A 394 12.50 -37.58 -17.16
CA ASN A 394 13.86 -37.85 -17.67
C ASN A 394 14.97 -37.84 -16.58
N CYS A 395 14.58 -37.95 -15.32
CA CYS A 395 15.42 -37.87 -14.11
C CYS A 395 15.42 -39.19 -13.32
N GLU A 396 16.16 -39.26 -12.21
CA GLU A 396 16.17 -40.46 -11.36
C GLU A 396 14.81 -40.64 -10.67
N LEU A 397 14.06 -41.67 -11.09
CA LEU A 397 12.70 -41.91 -10.63
C LEU A 397 12.68 -42.62 -9.26
N PHE A 398 12.04 -42.01 -8.26
CA PHE A 398 11.79 -42.66 -6.97
C PHE A 398 10.41 -43.34 -6.97
N THR A 399 10.36 -44.68 -7.00
CA THR A 399 9.08 -45.42 -6.99
C THR A 399 8.66 -45.83 -5.56
N TYR A 400 7.50 -45.37 -5.09
CA TYR A 400 6.83 -45.87 -3.88
C TYR A 400 5.66 -46.81 -4.27
N PRO A 401 5.39 -47.95 -3.59
CA PRO A 401 5.93 -48.44 -2.32
C PRO A 401 6.86 -49.63 -2.55
N SER A 402 8.18 -49.43 -2.53
CA SER A 402 9.06 -50.60 -2.42
C SER A 402 9.12 -51.05 -0.96
N THR A 403 8.77 -52.32 -0.70
CA THR A 403 8.80 -53.00 0.61
C THR A 403 10.20 -53.15 1.22
N SER A 404 11.12 -52.28 0.85
CA SER A 404 12.51 -52.22 1.26
C SER A 404 12.82 -50.74 1.40
N GLY A 405 12.77 -50.24 2.64
CA GLY A 405 12.92 -48.82 2.93
C GLY A 405 14.12 -48.18 2.24
N LEU A 406 13.96 -46.88 1.94
CA LEU A 406 14.97 -45.89 1.54
C LEU A 406 16.38 -46.48 1.37
N SER A 407 16.63 -47.18 0.27
CA SER A 407 17.99 -47.64 -0.04
C SER A 407 18.67 -46.55 -0.85
N ALA A 408 19.13 -45.53 -0.13
CA ALA A 408 20.04 -44.52 -0.63
C ALA A 408 21.32 -45.17 -1.20
N ARG A 409 21.57 -44.92 -2.48
CA ARG A 409 22.91 -44.92 -3.10
C ARG A 409 22.86 -43.79 -4.12
N SER A 410 23.58 -42.67 -3.97
CA SER A 410 24.93 -42.51 -3.47
C SER A 410 25.19 -41.18 -2.75
N ALA A 411 25.66 -41.28 -1.50
CA ALA A 411 26.68 -40.44 -0.86
C ALA A 411 26.61 -38.91 -1.04
N GLY A 412 25.84 -38.24 -0.18
CA GLY A 412 26.00 -36.80 0.11
C GLY A 412 24.73 -36.11 0.62
N ALA A 413 23.58 -36.43 0.02
CA ALA A 413 22.37 -35.60 0.11
C ALA A 413 21.27 -36.08 1.09
N GLY A 414 21.49 -37.18 1.81
CA GLY A 414 20.42 -37.89 2.55
C GLY A 414 19.77 -37.13 3.72
N SER A 415 20.40 -36.09 4.27
CA SER A 415 19.76 -35.23 5.29
C SER A 415 19.12 -33.98 4.69
N ALA A 416 19.63 -33.49 3.55
CA ALA A 416 19.09 -32.31 2.89
C ALA A 416 17.80 -32.66 2.13
N LEU A 417 17.77 -33.78 1.40
CA LEU A 417 16.57 -34.23 0.67
C LEU A 417 15.38 -34.52 1.60
N ALA A 418 15.63 -35.08 2.79
CA ALA A 418 14.59 -35.34 3.77
C ALA A 418 14.06 -34.04 4.41
N ASP A 419 14.93 -33.07 4.67
CA ASP A 419 14.57 -31.76 5.22
C ASP A 419 13.79 -30.91 4.20
N VAL A 420 14.22 -30.93 2.93
CA VAL A 420 13.54 -30.22 1.82
C VAL A 420 12.19 -30.85 1.50
N ALA A 421 12.07 -32.18 1.45
CA ALA A 421 10.77 -32.84 1.28
C ALA A 421 9.81 -32.52 2.45
N THR A 422 10.33 -32.37 3.67
CA THR A 422 9.52 -31.98 4.84
C THR A 422 9.10 -30.51 4.78
N ARG A 423 9.97 -29.61 4.29
CA ARG A 423 9.64 -28.19 4.06
C ARG A 423 8.63 -28.01 2.94
N LEU A 424 8.78 -28.72 1.82
CA LEU A 424 7.85 -28.71 0.69
C LEU A 424 6.44 -29.16 1.11
N ALA A 425 6.34 -30.21 1.94
CA ALA A 425 5.07 -30.73 2.43
C ALA A 425 4.39 -29.82 3.49
N ALA A 426 5.14 -28.94 4.15
CA ALA A 426 4.58 -28.00 5.12
C ALA A 426 3.85 -26.81 4.45
N GLY A 427 4.02 -26.65 3.13
CA GLY A 427 3.55 -25.49 2.37
C GLY A 427 4.32 -24.20 2.70
N PRO A 428 4.03 -23.10 1.99
CA PRO A 428 4.66 -21.82 2.26
C PRO A 428 4.35 -21.35 3.69
N SER A 429 5.36 -20.85 4.41
CA SER A 429 5.21 -20.48 5.82
C SER A 429 4.38 -19.19 5.98
N LYS A 430 3.15 -19.33 6.49
CA LYS A 430 2.17 -18.23 6.68
C LYS A 430 2.48 -17.27 7.82
#